data_AF-A0AAV9Z5R3-F1
#
_entry.id   AF-A0AAV9Z5R3-F1
#
_cell.length_a   1.000
_cell.length_b   1.000
_cell.length_c   1.000
_cell.angle_alpha   90.00
_cell.angle_beta   90.00
_cell.angle_gamma   90.00
#
_symmetry.space_group_name_H-M   'P 1'
#
loop_
_entity.id
_entity.type
_entity.pdbx_description
1 polymer ?
#
loop_
_entity_poly.entity_id
_entity_poly.type
_entity_poly.pdbx_seq_one_letter_code
_entity_poly.pdbx_strand_id
1 'polypeptide(L)'
;MPSLHQRVCTQKQRERQAQIDALSATFSEPLSDDEKKIHALSLARLVQDCNAGTISPSDILSAYGKKTLAAQHLTNCITDFMFEEALQIPAFDDSNESGVVGLSVNSKRGSALLLGVPVSLKDTVNVAGHDTTIGLSRNANCPVPESAPLVRLLQDAGAILHAKTTVPTVLISTETKSDLFGRTSIHSVGASTGGGAALLACGGSKIEITTDIGGSARVPAHFCGVWGLKGSMGRFPSWGTISSLPGFEGVPIVASPMAASLADLEEFWKRIILMQPWTYDFTCIPVPWRTVDFQVERRKLKWGVIWDDGNRSLSLVVDALRANGHEVVDFTPPNVSELLAIGFQLIFADGGAQMRDAGLPGETINTPLRGTLGSFAIPELFKRFLGWIYRDTDPFYAVTI
;
A
#
# COMPACT_ATOMS: atom_id res chain seq x y z
N MET A 1 0.35 -34.47 -14.61
CA MET A 1 -0.70 -33.42 -14.59
C MET A 1 -0.20 -32.25 -13.76
N PRO A 2 -0.53 -30.99 -14.12
CA PRO A 2 -0.15 -29.83 -13.32
C PRO A 2 -0.75 -29.94 -11.91
N SER A 3 -0.03 -29.47 -10.88
CA SER A 3 -0.49 -29.44 -9.50
C SER A 3 -1.72 -28.52 -9.33
N LEU A 4 -2.44 -28.62 -8.20
CA LEU A 4 -3.55 -27.71 -7.90
C LEU A 4 -3.07 -26.24 -7.93
N HIS A 5 -1.96 -25.94 -7.27
CA HIS A 5 -1.30 -24.64 -7.29
C HIS A 5 -1.08 -24.12 -8.72
N GLN A 6 -0.44 -24.92 -9.58
CA GLN A 6 -0.15 -24.54 -10.97
C GLN A 6 -1.41 -24.26 -11.80
N ARG A 7 -2.47 -25.05 -11.59
CA ARG A 7 -3.76 -24.82 -12.26
C ARG A 7 -4.40 -23.51 -11.81
N VAL A 8 -4.40 -23.23 -10.51
CA VAL A 8 -4.95 -21.99 -9.95
C VAL A 8 -4.17 -20.77 -10.45
N CYS A 9 -2.83 -20.82 -10.45
CA CYS A 9 -2.01 -19.74 -11.01
C CYS A 9 -2.32 -19.48 -12.49
N THR A 10 -2.39 -20.55 -13.30
CA THR A 10 -2.71 -20.44 -14.72
C THR A 10 -4.10 -19.84 -14.94
N GLN A 11 -5.08 -20.27 -14.15
CA GLN A 11 -6.44 -19.74 -14.22
C GLN A 11 -6.46 -18.25 -13.86
N LYS A 12 -5.88 -17.85 -12.73
CA LYS A 12 -5.92 -16.46 -12.27
C LYS A 12 -5.20 -15.51 -13.23
N GLN A 13 -4.10 -15.95 -13.83
CA GLN A 13 -3.39 -15.19 -14.87
C GLN A 13 -4.25 -15.02 -16.14
N ARG A 14 -5.00 -16.05 -16.54
CA ARG A 14 -5.95 -15.97 -17.67
C ARG A 14 -7.13 -15.07 -17.35
N GLU A 15 -7.68 -15.12 -16.15
CA GLU A 15 -8.76 -14.23 -15.71
C GLU A 15 -8.32 -12.77 -15.76
N ARG A 16 -7.14 -12.45 -15.23
CA ARG A 16 -6.59 -11.09 -15.32
C ARG A 16 -6.34 -10.66 -16.76
N GLN A 17 -5.87 -11.56 -17.63
CA GLN A 17 -5.72 -11.25 -19.05
C GLN A 17 -7.08 -11.02 -19.71
N ALA A 18 -8.10 -11.82 -19.39
CA ALA A 18 -9.46 -11.64 -19.89
C ALA A 18 -10.09 -10.31 -19.43
N GLN A 19 -9.82 -9.88 -18.19
CA GLN A 19 -10.19 -8.53 -17.73
C GLN A 19 -9.57 -7.45 -18.60
N ILE A 20 -8.26 -7.55 -18.88
CA ILE A 20 -7.56 -6.60 -19.76
C ILE A 20 -8.16 -6.60 -21.17
N ASP A 21 -8.40 -7.79 -21.74
CA ASP A 21 -8.94 -7.93 -23.10
C ASP A 21 -10.39 -7.43 -23.20
N ALA A 22 -11.14 -7.45 -22.09
CA ALA A 22 -12.51 -6.94 -22.00
C ALA A 22 -12.58 -5.41 -21.80
N LEU A 23 -11.47 -4.75 -21.44
CA LEU A 23 -11.44 -3.30 -21.33
C LEU A 23 -11.73 -2.64 -22.68
N SER A 24 -12.45 -1.51 -22.64
CA SER A 24 -12.66 -0.67 -23.82
C SER A 24 -11.33 -0.32 -24.49
N ALA A 25 -11.28 -0.42 -25.83
CA ALA A 25 -10.08 -0.10 -26.61
C ALA A 25 -9.54 1.31 -26.33
N THR A 26 -10.41 2.23 -25.88
CA THR A 26 -10.03 3.58 -25.46
C THR A 26 -8.93 3.57 -24.39
N PHE A 27 -8.92 2.62 -23.45
CA PHE A 27 -7.89 2.54 -22.41
C PHE A 27 -6.49 2.22 -22.94
N SER A 28 -6.39 1.69 -24.17
CA SER A 28 -5.11 1.43 -24.84
C SER A 28 -4.58 2.65 -25.61
N GLU A 29 -5.38 3.70 -25.78
CA GLU A 29 -5.00 4.91 -26.49
C GLU A 29 -4.14 5.84 -25.61
N PRO A 30 -3.28 6.68 -26.21
CA PRO A 30 -2.63 7.76 -25.48
C PRO A 30 -3.65 8.69 -24.82
N LEU A 31 -3.21 9.43 -23.79
CA LEU A 31 -4.02 10.49 -23.20
C LEU A 31 -4.32 11.57 -24.26
N SER A 32 -5.58 11.96 -24.37
CA SER A 32 -6.00 13.18 -25.06
C SER A 32 -5.45 14.42 -24.34
N ASP A 33 -5.53 15.59 -24.98
CA ASP A 33 -5.04 16.82 -24.33
C ASP A 33 -5.87 17.21 -23.10
N ASP A 34 -7.17 16.89 -23.07
CA ASP A 34 -8.00 17.13 -21.89
C ASP A 34 -7.70 16.12 -20.78
N GLU A 35 -7.49 14.85 -21.12
CA GLU A 35 -7.07 13.84 -20.13
C GLU A 35 -5.69 14.15 -19.53
N LYS A 36 -4.76 14.73 -20.31
CA LYS A 36 -3.47 15.22 -19.79
C LYS A 36 -3.68 16.35 -18.77
N LYS A 37 -4.61 17.27 -19.03
CA LYS A 37 -4.94 18.35 -18.07
C LYS A 37 -5.50 17.77 -16.78
N ILE A 38 -6.44 16.81 -16.87
CA ILE A 38 -7.02 16.12 -15.72
C ILE A 38 -5.92 15.40 -14.92
N HIS A 39 -5.07 14.63 -15.59
CA HIS A 39 -3.99 13.85 -14.95
C HIS A 39 -2.97 14.73 -14.21
N ALA A 40 -2.72 15.95 -14.72
CA ALA A 40 -1.81 16.91 -14.11
C ALA A 40 -2.36 17.61 -12.85
N LEU A 41 -3.67 17.53 -12.57
CA LEU A 41 -4.27 18.18 -11.42
C LEU A 41 -3.78 17.56 -10.10
N SER A 42 -3.65 18.37 -9.04
CA SER A 42 -3.46 17.84 -7.68
C SER A 42 -4.72 17.12 -7.19
N LEU A 43 -4.59 16.29 -6.15
CA LEU A 43 -5.74 15.65 -5.49
C LEU A 43 -6.76 16.68 -5.03
N ALA A 44 -6.32 17.75 -4.38
CA ALA A 44 -7.21 18.83 -3.92
C ALA A 44 -8.01 19.43 -5.09
N ARG A 45 -7.36 19.60 -6.25
CA ARG A 45 -8.00 20.19 -7.43
C ARG A 45 -8.93 19.21 -8.13
N LEU A 46 -8.60 17.92 -8.20
CA LEU A 46 -9.53 16.87 -8.66
C LEU A 46 -10.82 16.90 -7.85
N VAL A 47 -10.71 16.91 -6.51
CA VAL A 47 -11.90 16.96 -5.65
C VAL A 47 -12.68 18.24 -5.85
N GLN A 48 -12.01 19.39 -5.94
CA GLN A 48 -12.67 20.68 -6.17
C GLN A 48 -13.44 20.70 -7.50
N ASP A 49 -12.82 20.26 -8.58
CA ASP A 49 -13.36 20.35 -9.94
C ASP A 49 -14.46 19.32 -10.18
N CYS A 50 -14.34 18.15 -9.56
CA CYS A 50 -15.38 17.14 -9.54
C CYS A 50 -16.60 17.62 -8.74
N ASN A 51 -16.40 18.23 -7.57
CA ASN A 51 -17.51 18.82 -6.78
C ASN A 51 -18.19 19.99 -7.49
N ALA A 52 -17.46 20.73 -8.32
CA ALA A 52 -18.02 21.81 -9.14
C ALA A 52 -18.75 21.31 -10.40
N GLY A 53 -18.72 20.00 -10.69
CA GLY A 53 -19.29 19.43 -11.91
C GLY A 53 -18.52 19.79 -13.19
N THR A 54 -17.29 20.30 -13.06
CA THR A 54 -16.46 20.70 -14.21
C THR A 54 -15.72 19.54 -14.85
N ILE A 55 -15.48 18.46 -14.09
CA ILE A 55 -14.90 17.20 -14.55
C ILE A 55 -15.73 16.08 -13.91
N SER A 56 -16.10 15.04 -14.67
CA SER A 56 -16.83 13.91 -14.11
C SER A 56 -15.89 12.83 -13.54
N PRO A 57 -16.33 12.01 -12.58
CA PRO A 57 -15.58 10.83 -12.13
C PRO A 57 -15.21 9.88 -13.29
N SER A 58 -16.08 9.77 -14.30
CA SER A 58 -15.84 8.97 -15.51
C SER A 58 -14.67 9.52 -16.34
N ASP A 59 -14.56 10.85 -16.50
CA ASP A 59 -13.43 11.46 -17.22
C ASP A 59 -12.11 11.22 -16.49
N ILE A 60 -12.14 11.29 -15.15
CA ILE A 60 -10.98 10.99 -14.31
C ILE A 60 -10.59 9.52 -14.44
N LEU A 61 -11.55 8.59 -14.37
CA LEU A 61 -11.30 7.17 -14.56
C LEU A 61 -10.78 6.87 -15.97
N SER A 62 -11.25 7.57 -17.02
CA SER A 62 -10.69 7.42 -18.37
C SER A 62 -9.19 7.76 -18.39
N ALA A 63 -8.82 8.92 -17.86
CA ALA A 63 -7.43 9.38 -17.85
C ALA A 63 -6.51 8.46 -17.01
N TYR A 64 -6.95 8.10 -15.80
CA TYR A 64 -6.17 7.23 -14.90
C TYR A 64 -6.19 5.76 -15.31
N GLY A 65 -7.28 5.28 -15.90
CA GLY A 65 -7.42 3.92 -16.42
C GLY A 65 -6.44 3.65 -17.56
N LYS A 66 -6.25 4.61 -18.48
CA LYS A 66 -5.23 4.54 -19.54
C LYS A 66 -3.82 4.39 -18.95
N LYS A 67 -3.51 5.19 -17.94
CA LYS A 67 -2.21 5.11 -17.23
C LYS A 67 -2.06 3.82 -16.42
N THR A 68 -3.15 3.31 -15.84
CA THR A 68 -3.18 2.02 -15.13
C THR A 68 -2.88 0.87 -16.07
N LEU A 69 -3.52 0.82 -17.24
CA LEU A 69 -3.28 -0.22 -18.23
C LEU A 69 -1.85 -0.15 -18.78
N ALA A 70 -1.35 1.05 -19.10
CA ALA A 70 0.03 1.24 -19.51
C ALA A 70 1.04 0.79 -18.42
N ALA A 71 0.76 1.12 -17.15
CA ALA A 71 1.57 0.68 -16.02
C ALA A 71 1.55 -0.85 -15.87
N GLN A 72 0.39 -1.49 -16.07
CA GLN A 72 0.25 -2.94 -16.04
C GLN A 72 1.10 -3.60 -17.12
N HIS A 73 1.08 -3.10 -18.36
CA HIS A 73 1.93 -3.63 -19.43
C HIS A 73 3.42 -3.45 -19.16
N LEU A 74 3.81 -2.32 -18.55
CA LEU A 74 5.22 -2.04 -18.25
C LEU A 74 5.75 -2.82 -17.05
N THR A 75 4.94 -3.01 -16.02
CA THR A 75 5.41 -3.43 -14.69
C THR A 75 4.70 -4.64 -14.11
N ASN A 76 3.59 -5.10 -14.69
CA ASN A 76 2.78 -6.19 -14.14
C ASN A 76 2.35 -5.91 -12.67
N CYS A 77 1.91 -4.68 -12.39
CA CYS A 77 1.64 -4.20 -11.03
C CYS A 77 0.22 -4.47 -10.50
N ILE A 78 -0.75 -4.86 -11.34
CA ILE A 78 -2.17 -5.02 -11.00
C ILE A 78 -2.52 -6.50 -10.77
N THR A 79 -3.29 -6.77 -9.71
CA THR A 79 -3.89 -8.09 -9.45
C THR A 79 -5.31 -8.18 -9.98
N ASP A 80 -6.06 -7.08 -9.89
CA ASP A 80 -7.49 -7.03 -10.22
C ASP A 80 -7.87 -5.62 -10.69
N PHE A 81 -8.62 -5.53 -11.81
CA PHE A 81 -9.17 -4.29 -12.34
C PHE A 81 -10.61 -4.11 -11.86
N MET A 82 -10.93 -2.95 -11.30
CA MET A 82 -12.25 -2.66 -10.70
C MET A 82 -12.93 -1.46 -11.38
N PHE A 83 -12.71 -1.27 -12.68
CA PHE A 83 -13.12 -0.03 -13.38
C PHE A 83 -14.65 0.14 -13.44
N GLU A 84 -15.39 -0.95 -13.61
CA GLU A 84 -16.84 -0.90 -13.71
C GLU A 84 -17.47 -0.57 -12.35
N GLU A 85 -17.04 -1.30 -11.32
CA GLU A 85 -17.48 -1.13 -9.93
C GLU A 85 -17.07 0.23 -9.37
N ALA A 86 -15.93 0.77 -9.82
CA ALA A 86 -15.42 2.07 -9.37
C ALA A 86 -16.38 3.23 -9.65
N LEU A 87 -17.26 3.12 -10.65
CA LEU A 87 -18.28 4.14 -10.97
C LEU A 87 -19.66 3.83 -10.37
N GLN A 88 -19.84 2.65 -9.78
CA GLN A 88 -21.11 2.17 -9.23
C GLN A 88 -21.16 2.34 -7.70
N ILE A 89 -20.88 3.55 -7.21
CA ILE A 89 -20.95 3.86 -5.77
C ILE A 89 -22.00 4.93 -5.49
N PRO A 90 -22.65 4.91 -4.30
CA PRO A 90 -23.73 5.84 -3.98
C PRO A 90 -23.35 7.32 -4.06
N ALA A 91 -22.07 7.65 -3.87
CA ALA A 91 -21.56 9.00 -4.01
C ALA A 91 -21.60 9.56 -5.44
N PHE A 92 -21.80 8.71 -6.45
CA PHE A 92 -21.92 9.09 -7.87
C PHE A 92 -23.37 8.99 -8.40
N ASP A 93 -24.34 8.62 -7.57
CA ASP A 93 -25.75 8.55 -7.97
C ASP A 93 -26.37 9.95 -8.02
N ASP A 94 -26.48 10.49 -9.24
CA ASP A 94 -27.02 11.82 -9.58
C ASP A 94 -28.57 11.87 -9.61
N SER A 95 -29.28 10.88 -9.06
CA SER A 95 -30.76 10.87 -9.01
C SER A 95 -31.35 11.84 -7.97
N ASN A 96 -31.01 13.13 -8.06
CA ASN A 96 -31.85 14.21 -7.58
C ASN A 96 -32.91 14.53 -8.65
N GLU A 97 -34.01 13.78 -8.62
CA GLU A 97 -35.29 14.26 -9.15
C GLU A 97 -35.65 15.60 -8.49
N SER A 98 -36.04 16.57 -9.31
CA SER A 98 -36.65 17.87 -8.98
C SER A 98 -35.69 19.06 -8.91
N GLY A 99 -35.71 19.85 -9.99
CA GLY A 99 -34.90 21.04 -10.18
C GLY A 99 -35.20 22.17 -9.20
N VAL A 100 -34.17 22.55 -8.44
CA VAL A 100 -33.79 23.92 -8.12
C VAL A 100 -32.27 23.93 -8.03
N VAL A 101 -31.63 24.88 -8.73
CA VAL A 101 -30.18 25.10 -8.72
C VAL A 101 -29.74 25.39 -7.28
N GLY A 102 -29.03 24.42 -6.73
CA GLY A 102 -28.52 24.39 -5.36
C GLY A 102 -28.26 22.94 -5.03
N LEU A 103 -27.09 22.43 -5.42
CA LEU A 103 -26.58 21.14 -4.95
C LEU A 103 -26.55 21.19 -3.42
N SER A 104 -27.65 20.79 -2.80
CA SER A 104 -27.69 20.44 -1.40
C SER A 104 -26.90 19.15 -1.29
N VAL A 105 -25.57 19.28 -1.19
CA VAL A 105 -24.67 18.29 -0.64
C VAL A 105 -25.39 17.72 0.57
N ASN A 106 -25.81 16.47 0.47
CA ASN A 106 -26.52 15.82 1.54
C ASN A 106 -25.62 15.96 2.78
N SER A 107 -26.11 16.70 3.77
CA SER A 107 -25.42 17.06 5.01
C SER A 107 -25.17 15.86 5.94
N LYS A 108 -25.12 14.65 5.36
CA LYS A 108 -24.52 13.46 5.93
C LYS A 108 -23.00 13.58 5.76
N ARG A 109 -22.38 14.23 6.75
CA ARG A 109 -20.93 14.39 6.96
C ARG A 109 -20.04 13.49 6.06
N GLY A 110 -19.40 14.08 5.04
CA GLY A 110 -18.24 13.48 4.38
C GLY A 110 -18.40 13.02 2.93
N SER A 111 -19.62 13.04 2.35
CA SER A 111 -19.96 12.38 1.08
C SER A 111 -19.34 12.94 -0.22
N ALA A 112 -18.25 13.69 -0.12
CA ALA A 112 -17.60 14.37 -1.24
C ALA A 112 -16.12 14.70 -0.98
N LEU A 113 -15.56 14.23 0.14
CA LEU A 113 -14.21 14.62 0.56
C LEU A 113 -13.13 14.01 -0.34
N LEU A 114 -13.42 12.95 -1.08
CA LEU A 114 -12.52 12.33 -2.04
C LEU A 114 -13.19 12.13 -3.41
N LEU A 115 -14.23 12.91 -3.71
CA LEU A 115 -14.99 12.79 -4.96
C LEU A 115 -14.05 12.80 -6.17
N GLY A 116 -14.07 11.71 -6.93
CA GLY A 116 -13.27 11.56 -8.14
C GLY A 116 -11.79 11.21 -7.92
N VAL A 117 -11.32 10.98 -6.68
CA VAL A 117 -9.91 10.65 -6.43
C VAL A 117 -9.61 9.19 -6.79
N PRO A 118 -8.68 8.90 -7.72
CA PRO A 118 -8.27 7.52 -8.03
C PRO A 118 -7.45 6.93 -6.88
N VAL A 119 -7.96 5.84 -6.32
CA VAL A 119 -7.29 5.10 -5.25
C VAL A 119 -7.11 3.64 -5.66
N SER A 120 -5.88 3.16 -5.53
CA SER A 120 -5.53 1.75 -5.68
C SER A 120 -5.31 1.13 -4.30
N LEU A 121 -5.51 -0.18 -4.22
CA LEU A 121 -5.48 -0.92 -2.95
C LEU A 121 -4.46 -2.05 -3.02
N LYS A 122 -3.55 -2.13 -2.06
CA LYS A 122 -2.68 -3.29 -1.89
C LYS A 122 -3.53 -4.56 -1.78
N ASP A 123 -3.11 -5.67 -2.40
CA ASP A 123 -3.77 -6.99 -2.30
C ASP A 123 -3.62 -7.64 -0.90
N THR A 124 -4.16 -6.92 0.07
CA THR A 124 -4.32 -7.17 1.50
C THR A 124 -5.63 -6.57 1.97
N VAL A 125 -6.14 -5.53 1.30
CA VAL A 125 -7.41 -4.88 1.64
C VAL A 125 -8.56 -5.71 1.09
N ASN A 126 -9.46 -6.14 1.97
CA ASN A 126 -10.70 -6.79 1.57
C ASN A 126 -11.63 -5.84 0.83
N VAL A 127 -12.08 -6.23 -0.36
CA VAL A 127 -13.12 -5.56 -1.16
C VAL A 127 -14.16 -6.60 -1.51
N ALA A 128 -15.41 -6.39 -1.14
CA ALA A 128 -16.49 -7.35 -1.38
C ALA A 128 -16.57 -7.71 -2.87
N GLY A 129 -16.67 -9.00 -3.18
CA GLY A 129 -16.72 -9.49 -4.56
C GLY A 129 -15.35 -9.70 -5.22
N HIS A 130 -14.26 -9.25 -4.61
CA HIS A 130 -12.89 -9.43 -5.13
C HIS A 130 -12.07 -10.36 -4.24
N ASP A 131 -11.12 -11.07 -4.85
CA ASP A 131 -10.15 -11.88 -4.09
C ASP A 131 -9.23 -10.98 -3.26
N THR A 132 -8.81 -11.46 -2.09
CA THR A 132 -7.67 -10.90 -1.35
C THR A 132 -6.62 -11.99 -1.18
N THR A 133 -5.65 -12.02 -2.09
CA THR A 133 -4.86 -13.23 -2.27
C THR A 133 -3.62 -13.25 -1.39
N ILE A 134 -3.06 -12.08 -1.04
CA ILE A 134 -1.75 -11.92 -0.41
C ILE A 134 -0.62 -12.68 -1.15
N GLY A 135 -0.77 -12.84 -2.47
CA GLY A 135 0.14 -13.58 -3.34
C GLY A 135 0.03 -15.10 -3.22
N LEU A 136 -1.01 -15.64 -2.56
CA LEU A 136 -1.23 -17.06 -2.34
C LEU A 136 -2.33 -17.62 -3.25
N SER A 137 -2.01 -18.71 -3.93
CA SER A 137 -2.95 -19.47 -4.76
C SER A 137 -4.13 -20.04 -3.98
N ARG A 138 -3.94 -20.38 -2.69
CA ARG A 138 -5.03 -20.85 -1.82
C ARG A 138 -6.17 -19.84 -1.66
N ASN A 139 -5.85 -18.55 -1.78
CA ASN A 139 -6.80 -17.45 -1.59
C ASN A 139 -7.34 -16.91 -2.92
N ALA A 140 -6.96 -17.50 -4.05
CA ALA A 140 -7.48 -17.13 -5.36
C ALA A 140 -8.83 -17.82 -5.64
N ASN A 141 -9.68 -17.16 -6.43
CA ASN A 141 -11.05 -17.60 -6.75
C ASN A 141 -11.92 -17.75 -5.48
N CYS A 142 -11.64 -16.91 -4.49
CA CYS A 142 -12.27 -16.88 -3.17
C CYS A 142 -12.61 -15.42 -2.83
N PRO A 143 -13.57 -14.81 -3.56
CA PRO A 143 -13.92 -13.42 -3.34
C PRO A 143 -14.43 -13.22 -1.92
N VAL A 144 -14.00 -12.15 -1.27
CA VAL A 144 -14.41 -11.87 0.10
C VAL A 144 -15.86 -11.35 0.13
N PRO A 145 -16.67 -11.73 1.13
CA PRO A 145 -18.07 -11.32 1.18
C PRO A 145 -18.26 -9.87 1.65
N GLU A 146 -17.29 -9.32 2.37
CA GLU A 146 -17.40 -8.02 3.01
C GLU A 146 -16.15 -7.18 2.75
N SER A 147 -16.38 -5.90 2.43
CA SER A 147 -15.34 -4.90 2.29
C SER A 147 -14.78 -4.49 3.65
N ALA A 148 -13.50 -4.16 3.71
CA ALA A 148 -12.88 -3.53 4.86
C ALA A 148 -13.59 -2.20 5.20
N PRO A 149 -13.68 -1.79 6.48
CA PRO A 149 -14.22 -0.48 6.86
C PRO A 149 -13.57 0.69 6.12
N LEU A 150 -12.28 0.59 5.80
CA LEU A 150 -11.57 1.57 4.98
C LEU A 150 -12.18 1.71 3.58
N VAL A 151 -12.52 0.60 2.93
CA VAL A 151 -13.11 0.60 1.59
C VAL A 151 -14.47 1.30 1.62
N ARG A 152 -15.30 0.98 2.62
CA ARG A 152 -16.57 1.67 2.83
C ARG A 152 -16.38 3.17 3.06
N LEU A 153 -15.43 3.56 3.90
CA LEU A 153 -15.10 4.97 4.13
C LEU A 153 -14.71 5.67 2.82
N LEU A 154 -13.87 5.04 2.00
CA LEU A 154 -13.43 5.60 0.72
C LEU A 154 -14.58 5.71 -0.30
N GLN A 155 -15.47 4.72 -0.36
CA GLN A 155 -16.66 4.75 -1.21
C GLN A 155 -17.63 5.84 -0.75
N ASP A 156 -17.90 5.94 0.56
CA ASP A 156 -18.72 7.02 1.13
C ASP A 156 -18.11 8.40 0.82
N ALA A 157 -16.77 8.51 0.74
CA ALA A 157 -16.07 9.74 0.40
C ALA A 157 -16.13 10.12 -1.08
N GLY A 158 -16.57 9.21 -1.96
CA GLY A 158 -16.58 9.38 -3.42
C GLY A 158 -15.27 9.03 -4.13
N ALA A 159 -14.38 8.25 -3.51
CA ALA A 159 -13.13 7.83 -4.14
C ALA A 159 -13.37 6.76 -5.23
N ILE A 160 -12.60 6.83 -6.31
CA ILE A 160 -12.60 5.87 -7.43
C ILE A 160 -11.63 4.73 -7.10
N LEU A 161 -12.16 3.65 -6.50
CA LEU A 161 -11.40 2.45 -6.18
C LEU A 161 -11.24 1.57 -7.43
N HIS A 162 -10.15 1.75 -8.18
CA HIS A 162 -10.06 1.25 -9.57
C HIS A 162 -9.18 0.02 -9.75
N ALA A 163 -8.32 -0.32 -8.78
CA ALA A 163 -7.41 -1.45 -8.94
C ALA A 163 -6.93 -2.03 -7.60
N LYS A 164 -6.68 -3.34 -7.59
CA LYS A 164 -5.85 -4.00 -6.56
C LYS A 164 -4.44 -4.24 -7.09
N THR A 165 -3.44 -4.12 -6.22
CA THR A 165 -2.02 -4.12 -6.63
C THR A 165 -1.24 -5.33 -6.10
N THR A 166 -0.27 -5.76 -6.90
CA THR A 166 0.56 -6.94 -6.67
C THR A 166 1.39 -6.85 -5.39
N VAL A 167 1.49 -7.99 -4.73
CA VAL A 167 2.26 -8.21 -3.51
C VAL A 167 3.10 -9.48 -3.65
N PRO A 168 4.20 -9.64 -2.89
CA PRO A 168 4.91 -10.91 -2.83
C PRO A 168 4.10 -11.98 -2.11
N THR A 169 4.39 -13.25 -2.42
CA THR A 169 3.86 -14.41 -1.66
C THR A 169 4.08 -14.17 -0.16
N VAL A 170 3.01 -14.31 0.64
CA VAL A 170 2.98 -14.12 2.10
C VAL A 170 3.45 -12.75 2.63
N LEU A 171 3.57 -11.72 1.78
CA LEU A 171 3.88 -10.33 2.15
C LEU A 171 5.26 -10.06 2.78
N ILE A 172 6.08 -11.09 3.06
CA ILE A 172 7.41 -10.94 3.66
C ILE A 172 8.47 -11.25 2.62
N SER A 173 9.01 -10.19 2.01
CA SER A 173 10.01 -10.25 0.95
C SER A 173 10.67 -8.89 0.80
N THR A 174 11.80 -8.83 0.09
CA THR A 174 12.41 -7.59 -0.40
C THR A 174 11.98 -7.24 -1.83
N GLU A 175 11.42 -8.21 -2.54
CA GLU A 175 10.98 -8.10 -3.94
C GLU A 175 9.49 -8.43 -4.05
N THR A 176 8.75 -7.73 -4.91
CA THR A 176 7.34 -8.05 -5.20
C THR A 176 7.26 -9.10 -6.30
N LYS A 177 7.08 -10.36 -5.89
CA LYS A 177 6.93 -11.52 -6.77
C LYS A 177 6.05 -12.59 -6.12
N SER A 178 5.11 -13.13 -6.88
CA SER A 178 4.36 -14.34 -6.53
C SER A 178 4.20 -15.25 -7.74
N ASP A 179 3.97 -16.54 -7.52
CA ASP A 179 3.66 -17.46 -8.62
C ASP A 179 2.28 -17.15 -9.24
N LEU A 180 1.37 -16.60 -8.43
CA LEU A 180 0.02 -16.22 -8.83
C LEU A 180 0.02 -15.10 -9.88
N PHE A 181 0.78 -14.03 -9.66
CA PHE A 181 0.77 -12.85 -10.54
C PHE A 181 2.08 -12.59 -11.29
N GLY A 182 3.15 -13.34 -11.00
CA GLY A 182 4.48 -13.12 -11.54
C GLY A 182 5.28 -12.09 -10.75
N ARG A 183 6.33 -11.55 -11.39
CA ARG A 183 7.20 -10.51 -10.83
C ARG A 183 6.68 -9.13 -11.24
N THR A 184 6.71 -8.18 -10.31
CA THR A 184 6.43 -6.77 -10.59
C THR A 184 7.71 -6.08 -11.03
N SER A 185 7.77 -5.68 -12.30
CA SER A 185 8.91 -5.05 -12.97
C SER A 185 10.18 -5.91 -13.06
N ILE A 186 11.02 -5.59 -14.05
CA ILE A 186 12.36 -6.16 -14.18
C ILE A 186 13.30 -5.61 -13.10
N HIS A 187 13.15 -4.33 -12.75
CA HIS A 187 13.87 -3.68 -11.67
C HIS A 187 13.11 -3.91 -10.36
N SER A 188 13.83 -3.97 -9.23
CA SER A 188 13.19 -4.09 -7.93
C SER A 188 12.32 -2.86 -7.66
N VAL A 189 11.07 -3.11 -7.26
CA VAL A 189 10.11 -2.11 -6.78
C VAL A 189 9.99 -2.13 -5.25
N GLY A 190 10.88 -2.88 -4.58
CA GLY A 190 10.74 -3.19 -3.16
C GLY A 190 9.54 -4.09 -2.86
N ALA A 191 9.27 -4.27 -1.57
CA ALA A 191 8.13 -5.04 -1.07
C ALA A 191 7.67 -4.56 0.32
N SER A 192 6.47 -4.89 0.77
CA SER A 192 5.46 -5.71 0.05
C SER A 192 4.44 -4.93 -0.77
N THR A 193 4.52 -3.61 -0.82
CA THR A 193 3.64 -2.76 -1.64
C THR A 193 4.32 -2.32 -2.95
N GLY A 194 5.02 -3.24 -3.61
CA GLY A 194 5.73 -2.92 -4.85
C GLY A 194 4.79 -2.65 -6.02
N GLY A 195 3.66 -3.38 -6.12
CA GLY A 195 2.63 -3.13 -7.14
C GLY A 195 2.10 -1.70 -7.09
N GLY A 196 1.64 -1.27 -5.90
CA GLY A 196 1.13 0.08 -5.69
C GLY A 196 2.17 1.18 -5.90
N ALA A 197 3.40 0.97 -5.43
CA ALA A 197 4.48 1.93 -5.65
C ALA A 197 4.83 2.09 -7.15
N ALA A 198 4.87 1.00 -7.90
CA ALA A 198 5.09 1.02 -9.34
C ALA A 198 3.93 1.71 -10.08
N LEU A 199 2.68 1.44 -9.68
CA LEU A 199 1.49 2.06 -10.25
C LEU A 199 1.50 3.58 -10.04
N LEU A 200 1.81 4.04 -8.81
CA LEU A 200 1.97 5.45 -8.49
C LEU A 200 3.08 6.11 -9.31
N ALA A 201 4.25 5.46 -9.41
CA ALA A 201 5.37 5.98 -10.19
C ALA A 201 5.06 6.11 -11.69
N CYS A 202 4.21 5.22 -12.22
CA CYS A 202 3.72 5.29 -13.60
C CYS A 202 2.55 6.29 -13.77
N GLY A 203 2.05 6.88 -12.68
CA GLY A 203 0.91 7.80 -12.68
C GLY A 203 -0.44 7.10 -12.93
N GLY A 204 -0.54 5.78 -12.73
CA GLY A 204 -1.78 5.03 -12.89
C GLY A 204 -2.77 5.20 -11.74
N SER A 205 -2.32 5.69 -10.59
CA SER A 205 -3.16 6.01 -9.43
C SER A 205 -2.74 7.35 -8.81
N LYS A 206 -3.62 7.99 -8.04
CA LYS A 206 -3.28 9.17 -7.23
C LYS A 206 -2.82 8.77 -5.84
N ILE A 207 -3.45 7.75 -5.26
CA ILE A 207 -3.18 7.23 -3.92
C ILE A 207 -3.16 5.71 -3.93
N GLU A 208 -2.20 5.12 -3.22
CA GLU A 208 -2.21 3.69 -2.89
C GLU A 208 -2.48 3.51 -1.40
N ILE A 209 -3.43 2.64 -1.05
CA ILE A 209 -3.56 2.14 0.32
C ILE A 209 -2.57 0.98 0.52
N THR A 210 -1.67 1.15 1.48
CA THR A 210 -0.59 0.22 1.80
C THR A 210 -0.69 -0.29 3.25
N THR A 211 0.13 -1.28 3.59
CA THR A 211 0.37 -1.76 4.96
C THR A 211 1.88 -1.81 5.23
N ASP A 212 2.30 -1.52 6.47
CA ASP A 212 3.70 -1.50 6.90
C ASP A 212 3.85 -2.02 8.33
N ILE A 213 4.64 -3.10 8.46
CA ILE A 213 5.11 -3.68 9.73
C ILE A 213 6.61 -3.44 9.92
N GLY A 214 7.40 -3.67 8.87
CA GLY A 214 8.86 -3.61 8.88
C GLY A 214 9.47 -2.76 7.78
N GLY A 215 8.67 -1.97 7.04
CA GLY A 215 9.12 -1.17 5.90
C GLY A 215 8.26 -1.29 4.65
N SER A 216 7.18 -2.07 4.68
CA SER A 216 6.43 -2.44 3.47
C SER A 216 5.77 -1.29 2.71
N ALA A 217 5.65 -0.09 3.31
CA ALA A 217 5.31 1.13 2.60
C ALA A 217 6.55 1.94 2.20
N ARG A 218 7.49 2.10 3.15
CA ARG A 218 8.66 2.98 3.01
C ARG A 218 9.69 2.45 2.02
N VAL A 219 9.93 1.14 1.98
CA VAL A 219 10.90 0.49 1.08
C VAL A 219 10.43 0.59 -0.38
N PRO A 220 9.19 0.21 -0.74
CA PRO A 220 8.70 0.44 -2.11
C PRO A 220 8.65 1.92 -2.49
N ALA A 221 8.27 2.79 -1.55
CA ALA A 221 8.28 4.24 -1.79
C ALA A 221 9.68 4.74 -2.19
N HIS A 222 10.70 4.32 -1.45
CA HIS A 222 12.09 4.64 -1.74
C HIS A 222 12.54 4.12 -3.11
N PHE A 223 12.21 2.86 -3.44
CA PHE A 223 12.67 2.21 -4.67
C PHE A 223 11.99 2.78 -5.91
N CYS A 224 10.73 3.20 -5.80
CA CYS A 224 9.95 3.77 -6.89
C CYS A 224 9.98 5.30 -6.96
N GLY A 225 10.65 5.98 -6.03
CA GLY A 225 10.74 7.44 -5.99
C GLY A 225 9.41 8.14 -5.69
N VAL A 226 8.57 7.52 -4.86
CA VAL A 226 7.27 8.07 -4.42
C VAL A 226 7.26 8.30 -2.91
N TRP A 227 6.20 8.92 -2.39
CA TRP A 227 6.06 9.22 -0.97
C TRP A 227 5.25 8.15 -0.26
N GLY A 228 5.78 7.66 0.86
CA GLY A 228 5.09 6.72 1.74
C GLY A 228 5.26 7.10 3.19
N LEU A 229 4.18 7.02 3.95
CA LEU A 229 4.17 7.30 5.38
C LEU A 229 3.68 6.05 6.12
N LYS A 230 4.38 5.67 7.19
CA LYS A 230 3.85 4.72 8.18
C LYS A 230 3.30 5.51 9.36
N GLY A 231 1.99 5.52 9.52
CA GLY A 231 1.33 6.17 10.65
C GLY A 231 1.70 5.55 12.01
N SER A 232 1.30 6.23 13.08
CA SER A 232 1.18 5.60 14.39
C SER A 232 0.05 4.59 14.39
N MET A 233 0.14 3.59 15.27
CA MET A 233 -0.94 2.62 15.46
C MET A 233 -2.27 3.29 15.81
N GLY A 234 -3.35 2.79 15.19
CA GLY A 234 -4.69 3.34 15.35
C GLY A 234 -4.89 4.72 14.71
N ARG A 235 -3.93 5.25 13.95
CA ARG A 235 -4.12 6.55 13.24
C ARG A 235 -4.95 6.41 11.96
N PHE A 236 -4.92 5.25 11.33
CA PHE A 236 -5.53 4.99 10.03
C PHE A 236 -6.26 3.63 10.06
N PRO A 237 -7.43 3.50 9.41
CA PRO A 237 -8.20 2.25 9.41
C PRO A 237 -7.36 1.08 8.92
N SER A 238 -7.31 0.01 9.71
CA SER A 238 -6.50 -1.17 9.43
C SER A 238 -7.31 -2.47 9.52
N TRP A 239 -8.52 -2.45 10.10
CA TRP A 239 -9.39 -3.63 10.14
C TRP A 239 -9.80 -4.06 8.73
N GLY A 240 -9.91 -5.37 8.51
CA GLY A 240 -10.18 -5.92 7.17
C GLY A 240 -8.98 -5.88 6.21
N THR A 241 -7.77 -5.57 6.71
CA THR A 241 -6.53 -5.86 6.00
C THR A 241 -6.00 -7.24 6.41
N ILE A 242 -5.77 -8.11 5.44
CA ILE A 242 -5.35 -9.50 5.64
C ILE A 242 -3.83 -9.59 5.71
N SER A 243 -3.35 -10.47 6.58
CA SER A 243 -1.94 -10.75 6.83
C SER A 243 -1.66 -12.25 6.70
N SER A 244 -0.39 -12.59 6.49
CA SER A 244 0.12 -13.96 6.64
C SER A 244 0.34 -14.38 8.10
N LEU A 245 0.02 -13.48 9.04
CA LEU A 245 0.18 -13.64 10.49
C LEU A 245 -1.12 -13.30 11.24
N PRO A 246 -2.24 -14.02 11.04
CA PRO A 246 -3.47 -13.75 11.77
C PRO A 246 -3.29 -13.90 13.29
N GLY A 247 -3.79 -12.93 14.05
CA GLY A 247 -3.70 -12.92 15.52
C GLY A 247 -2.34 -12.49 16.09
N PHE A 248 -1.39 -12.06 15.25
CA PHE A 248 -0.12 -11.50 15.72
C PHE A 248 -0.26 -10.04 16.15
N GLU A 249 0.02 -9.78 17.42
CA GLU A 249 -0.11 -8.44 18.04
C GLU A 249 1.23 -7.86 18.53
N GLY A 250 2.35 -8.60 18.39
CA GLY A 250 3.64 -8.21 18.96
C GLY A 250 4.25 -6.96 18.31
N VAL A 251 4.12 -6.85 16.98
CA VAL A 251 4.49 -5.66 16.19
C VAL A 251 3.31 -5.35 15.28
N PRO A 252 2.45 -4.40 15.66
CA PRO A 252 1.22 -4.20 14.92
C PRO A 252 1.44 -3.73 13.48
N ILE A 253 0.66 -4.29 12.56
CA ILE A 253 0.66 -3.92 11.13
C ILE A 253 -0.17 -2.64 10.98
N VAL A 254 0.41 -1.60 10.36
CA VAL A 254 -0.28 -0.31 10.17
C VAL A 254 -0.67 -0.15 8.71
N ALA A 255 -1.95 0.07 8.41
CA ALA A 255 -2.35 0.57 7.11
C ALA A 255 -2.04 2.08 6.99
N SER A 256 -1.69 2.55 5.80
CA SER A 256 -1.41 3.97 5.54
C SER A 256 -1.50 4.26 4.03
N PRO A 257 -1.63 5.52 3.60
CA PRO A 257 -1.51 5.90 2.20
C PRO A 257 -0.06 6.08 1.71
N MET A 258 0.10 5.95 0.39
CA MET A 258 1.24 6.38 -0.41
C MET A 258 0.74 7.27 -1.56
N ALA A 259 1.59 8.17 -2.07
CA ALA A 259 1.25 9.04 -3.19
C ALA A 259 2.51 9.43 -3.99
N ALA A 260 2.32 9.88 -5.24
CA ALA A 260 3.43 10.38 -6.06
C ALA A 260 3.96 11.76 -5.61
N SER A 261 3.20 12.51 -4.79
CA SER A 261 3.60 13.81 -4.25
C SER A 261 3.31 13.90 -2.75
N LEU A 262 4.14 14.64 -2.02
CA LEU A 262 3.93 14.89 -0.59
C LEU A 262 2.62 15.66 -0.34
N ALA A 263 2.28 16.61 -1.22
CA ALA A 263 1.06 17.41 -1.10
C ALA A 263 -0.21 16.56 -1.23
N ASP A 264 -0.24 15.62 -2.17
CA ASP A 264 -1.38 14.71 -2.33
C ASP A 264 -1.47 13.73 -1.16
N LEU A 265 -0.33 13.25 -0.66
CA LEU A 265 -0.27 12.38 0.52
C LEU A 265 -0.84 13.07 1.77
N GLU A 266 -0.43 14.30 2.03
CA GLU A 266 -0.91 15.09 3.16
C GLU A 266 -2.42 15.39 3.04
N GLU A 267 -2.85 15.86 1.87
CA GLU A 267 -4.24 16.23 1.64
C GLU A 267 -5.18 15.01 1.74
N PHE A 268 -4.77 13.87 1.20
CA PHE A 268 -5.51 12.62 1.37
C PHE A 268 -5.62 12.24 2.84
N TRP A 269 -4.50 12.22 3.57
CA TRP A 269 -4.49 11.85 4.98
C TRP A 269 -5.41 12.76 5.80
N LYS A 270 -5.31 14.08 5.59
CA LYS A 270 -6.16 15.08 6.23
C LYS A 270 -7.64 14.80 5.96
N ARG A 271 -8.03 14.56 4.71
CA ARG A 271 -9.43 14.28 4.31
C ARG A 271 -9.96 13.01 4.97
N ILE A 272 -9.15 11.95 5.04
CA ILE A 272 -9.53 10.71 5.76
C ILE A 272 -9.78 11.02 7.23
N ILE A 273 -8.88 11.74 7.92
CA ILE A 273 -9.07 12.05 9.35
C ILE A 273 -10.29 12.96 9.59
N LEU A 274 -10.60 13.87 8.66
CA LEU A 274 -11.81 14.71 8.72
C LEU A 274 -13.10 13.89 8.61
N MET A 275 -13.04 12.70 7.99
CA MET A 275 -14.15 11.74 7.96
C MET A 275 -14.33 10.95 9.26
N GLN A 276 -13.51 11.21 10.28
CA GLN A 276 -13.62 10.55 11.58
C GLN A 276 -13.53 9.02 11.46
N PRO A 277 -12.40 8.45 10.99
CA PRO A 277 -12.28 7.04 10.66
C PRO A 277 -12.62 6.09 11.82
N TRP A 278 -12.53 6.56 13.06
CA TRP A 278 -12.97 5.86 14.26
C TRP A 278 -14.48 5.58 14.34
N THR A 279 -15.31 6.18 13.48
CA THR A 279 -16.73 5.82 13.34
C THR A 279 -16.96 4.68 12.35
N TYR A 280 -15.94 4.35 11.55
CA TYR A 280 -15.96 3.25 10.57
C TYR A 280 -15.20 2.04 11.12
N ASP A 281 -14.04 2.27 11.70
CA ASP A 281 -13.10 1.25 12.16
C ASP A 281 -12.81 1.44 13.66
N PHE A 282 -13.20 0.45 14.47
CA PHE A 282 -13.02 0.46 15.92
C PHE A 282 -11.54 0.45 16.36
N THR A 283 -10.61 0.08 15.46
CA THR A 283 -9.17 0.11 15.75
C THR A 283 -8.59 1.53 15.69
N CYS A 284 -9.34 2.51 15.18
CA CYS A 284 -8.88 3.89 15.09
C CYS A 284 -9.08 4.66 16.39
N ILE A 285 -8.02 5.37 16.81
CA ILE A 285 -8.05 6.26 17.96
C ILE A 285 -8.63 7.61 17.52
N PRO A 286 -9.60 8.20 18.25
CA PRO A 286 -10.30 9.42 17.87
C PRO A 286 -9.47 10.69 18.07
N VAL A 287 -8.39 10.82 17.30
CA VAL A 287 -7.51 12.00 17.30
C VAL A 287 -7.81 12.84 16.06
N PRO A 288 -8.22 14.11 16.18
CA PRO A 288 -8.51 14.95 15.02
C PRO A 288 -7.24 15.30 14.22
N TRP A 289 -7.43 15.83 13.01
CA TRP A 289 -6.34 16.44 12.26
C TRP A 289 -5.92 17.74 12.95
N ARG A 290 -4.61 17.98 13.06
CA ARG A 290 -4.05 19.22 13.58
C ARG A 290 -3.15 19.79 12.51
N THR A 291 -3.53 20.92 11.95
CA THR A 291 -2.64 21.66 11.06
C THR A 291 -1.50 22.24 11.89
N VAL A 292 -0.28 21.94 11.48
CA VAL A 292 0.94 22.49 12.08
C VAL A 292 1.77 23.03 10.93
N ASP A 293 2.06 24.33 10.96
CA ASP A 293 2.88 24.98 9.94
C ASP A 293 4.12 25.56 10.61
N PHE A 294 5.18 24.76 10.65
CA PHE A 294 6.43 25.16 11.28
C PHE A 294 7.12 26.35 10.57
N GLN A 295 6.83 26.59 9.29
CA GLN A 295 7.39 27.71 8.55
C GLN A 295 6.72 29.02 8.94
N VAL A 296 5.39 29.04 8.98
CA VAL A 296 4.62 30.19 9.47
C VAL A 296 4.93 30.47 10.95
N GLU A 297 5.04 29.41 11.75
CA GLU A 297 5.41 29.53 13.17
C GLU A 297 6.90 29.93 13.39
N ARG A 298 7.71 30.01 12.31
CA ARG A 298 9.17 30.26 12.35
C ARG A 298 9.91 29.40 13.38
N ARG A 299 9.44 28.17 13.57
CA ARG A 299 9.97 27.29 14.60
C ARG A 299 11.23 26.60 14.11
N LYS A 300 12.32 26.82 14.85
CA LYS A 300 13.54 26.03 14.68
C LYS A 300 13.34 24.66 15.31
N LEU A 301 13.27 23.64 14.48
CA LEU A 301 13.21 22.24 14.89
C LEU A 301 14.61 21.70 15.22
N LYS A 302 14.66 20.72 16.12
CA LYS A 302 15.86 19.93 16.44
C LYS A 302 15.72 18.55 15.82
N TRP A 303 16.62 18.22 14.90
CA TRP A 303 16.64 16.97 14.16
C TRP A 303 17.76 16.06 14.66
N GLY A 304 17.39 14.86 15.12
CA GLY A 304 18.35 13.80 15.41
C GLY A 304 18.68 13.02 14.15
N VAL A 305 19.96 12.87 13.82
CA VAL A 305 20.42 12.12 12.64
C VAL A 305 21.08 10.82 13.09
N ILE A 306 20.57 9.71 12.55
CA ILE A 306 21.19 8.39 12.69
C ILE A 306 22.06 8.20 11.44
N TRP A 307 23.37 8.18 11.62
CA TRP A 307 24.31 7.97 10.54
C TRP A 307 24.56 6.47 10.31
N ASP A 308 24.74 6.13 9.05
CA ASP A 308 25.26 4.85 8.57
C ASP A 308 26.24 5.17 7.43
N ASP A 309 27.37 4.47 7.39
CA ASP A 309 28.65 4.93 6.82
C ASP A 309 28.52 5.62 5.44
N GLY A 310 28.59 6.95 5.40
CA GLY A 310 28.88 7.73 4.19
C GLY A 310 27.72 8.00 3.21
N ASN A 311 26.46 7.98 3.66
CA ASN A 311 25.32 8.19 2.74
C ASN A 311 25.17 9.64 2.24
N ARG A 312 25.60 9.92 1.00
CA ARG A 312 25.47 11.22 0.31
C ARG A 312 24.06 11.82 0.39
N SER A 313 23.02 11.00 0.27
CA SER A 313 21.63 11.49 0.29
C SER A 313 21.26 12.09 1.66
N LEU A 314 21.73 11.48 2.74
CA LEU A 314 21.51 11.98 4.09
C LEU A 314 22.27 13.29 4.33
N SER A 315 23.52 13.39 3.85
CA SER A 315 24.29 14.64 3.92
C SER A 315 23.58 15.80 3.23
N LEU A 316 23.02 15.59 2.03
CA LEU A 316 22.25 16.60 1.32
C LEU A 316 21.03 17.10 2.11
N VAL A 317 20.31 16.19 2.77
CA VAL A 317 19.16 16.55 3.63
C VAL A 317 19.62 17.32 4.86
N VAL A 318 20.70 16.87 5.52
CA VAL A 318 21.27 17.55 6.69
C VAL A 318 21.72 18.97 6.35
N ASP A 319 22.41 19.15 5.22
CA ASP A 319 22.85 20.46 4.76
C ASP A 319 21.67 21.38 4.45
N ALA A 320 20.62 20.85 3.80
CA ALA A 320 19.39 21.59 3.55
C ALA A 320 18.69 22.01 4.86
N LEU A 321 18.62 21.12 5.85
CA LEU A 321 18.04 21.43 7.17
C LEU A 321 18.81 22.53 7.89
N ARG A 322 20.16 22.46 7.90
CA ARG A 322 21.03 23.48 8.49
C ARG A 322 20.92 24.82 7.77
N ALA A 323 20.89 24.81 6.43
CA ALA A 323 20.73 26.02 5.62
C ALA A 323 19.39 26.73 5.89
N ASN A 324 18.35 25.98 6.27
CA ASN A 324 17.05 26.52 6.68
C ASN A 324 16.98 26.89 8.18
N GLY A 325 18.12 26.90 8.90
CA GLY A 325 18.23 27.38 10.28
C GLY A 325 17.74 26.41 11.35
N HIS A 326 17.57 25.13 11.01
CA HIS A 326 17.27 24.07 11.97
C HIS A 326 18.50 23.61 12.74
N GLU A 327 18.30 23.13 13.97
CA GLU A 327 19.33 22.45 14.74
C GLU A 327 19.40 21.00 14.28
N VAL A 328 20.58 20.51 13.93
CA VAL A 328 20.81 19.12 13.52
C VAL A 328 21.88 18.52 14.41
N VAL A 329 21.52 17.48 15.15
CA VAL A 329 22.39 16.79 16.12
C VAL A 329 22.53 15.33 15.74
N ASP A 330 23.69 14.77 16.04
CA ASP A 330 23.88 13.33 15.93
C ASP A 330 23.05 12.64 17.01
N PHE A 331 22.35 11.57 16.62
CA PHE A 331 21.52 10.78 17.51
C PHE A 331 21.94 9.33 17.42
N THR A 332 22.41 8.78 18.54
CA THR A 332 22.67 7.36 18.68
C THR A 332 21.38 6.68 19.13
N PRO A 333 20.73 5.86 18.28
CA PRO A 333 19.55 5.12 18.70
C PRO A 333 19.93 4.04 19.72
N PRO A 334 18.95 3.49 20.46
CA PRO A 334 19.14 2.22 21.14
C PRO A 334 19.64 1.15 20.17
N ASN A 335 20.25 0.06 20.69
CA ASN A 335 20.88 -0.98 19.88
C ASN A 335 19.95 -1.51 18.77
N VAL A 336 20.17 -1.04 17.53
CA VAL A 336 19.30 -1.33 16.39
C VAL A 336 19.32 -2.81 16.04
N SER A 337 20.48 -3.45 16.14
CA SER A 337 20.62 -4.89 15.90
C SER A 337 19.81 -5.72 16.88
N GLU A 338 19.82 -5.34 18.16
CA GLU A 338 18.99 -5.96 19.19
C GLU A 338 17.49 -5.74 18.93
N LEU A 339 17.09 -4.51 18.57
CA LEU A 339 15.69 -4.20 18.22
C LEU A 339 15.21 -5.01 17.00
N LEU A 340 16.04 -5.15 15.97
CA LEU A 340 15.75 -5.97 14.80
C LEU A 340 15.64 -7.45 15.18
N ALA A 341 16.53 -7.96 16.05
CA ALA A 341 16.49 -9.34 16.51
C ALA A 341 15.20 -9.64 17.29
N ILE A 342 14.82 -8.76 18.23
CA ILE A 342 13.56 -8.88 18.98
C ILE A 342 12.36 -8.84 18.03
N GLY A 343 12.32 -7.87 17.10
CA GLY A 343 11.24 -7.75 16.12
C GLY A 343 11.11 -9.00 15.25
N PHE A 344 12.23 -9.58 14.83
CA PHE A 344 12.28 -10.83 14.07
C PHE A 344 11.74 -12.01 14.89
N GLN A 345 12.19 -12.17 16.14
CA GLN A 345 11.69 -13.21 17.04
C GLN A 345 10.18 -13.09 17.29
N LEU A 346 9.65 -11.87 17.42
CA LEU A 346 8.21 -11.65 17.57
C LEU A 346 7.45 -12.08 16.30
N ILE A 347 7.89 -11.66 15.12
CA ILE A 347 7.26 -12.00 13.83
C ILE A 347 7.24 -13.52 13.60
N PHE A 348 8.26 -14.23 14.07
CA PHE A 348 8.40 -15.68 13.92
C PHE A 348 8.21 -16.45 15.24
N ALA A 349 7.42 -15.92 16.17
CA ALA A 349 7.23 -16.52 17.50
C ALA A 349 6.66 -17.96 17.46
N ASP A 350 5.95 -18.33 16.39
CA ASP A 350 5.44 -19.67 16.14
C ASP A 350 6.41 -20.57 15.34
N GLY A 351 7.67 -20.15 15.19
CA GLY A 351 8.65 -20.82 14.33
C GLY A 351 8.29 -20.74 12.83
N GLY A 352 7.51 -19.73 12.45
CA GLY A 352 7.05 -19.50 11.08
C GLY A 352 6.04 -20.53 10.59
N ALA A 353 5.35 -21.22 11.49
CA ALA A 353 4.35 -22.26 11.16
C ALA A 353 3.24 -21.70 10.25
N GLN A 354 2.66 -20.56 10.61
CA GLN A 354 1.61 -19.92 9.81
C GLN A 354 2.05 -19.62 8.39
N MET A 355 3.27 -19.11 8.20
CA MET A 355 3.79 -18.81 6.85
C MET A 355 4.09 -20.07 6.05
N ARG A 356 4.56 -21.13 6.71
CA ARG A 356 4.85 -22.43 6.08
C ARG A 356 3.58 -23.08 5.55
N ASP A 357 2.50 -22.99 6.33
CA ASP A 357 1.22 -23.66 6.06
C ASP A 357 0.23 -22.79 5.25
N ALA A 358 0.62 -21.56 4.94
CA ALA A 358 -0.24 -20.61 4.21
C ALA A 358 -0.47 -21.02 2.75
N GLY A 359 0.56 -21.55 2.07
CA GLY A 359 0.53 -21.87 0.64
C GLY A 359 0.05 -23.28 0.32
N LEU A 360 -0.32 -23.51 -0.94
CA LEU A 360 -0.57 -24.85 -1.47
C LEU A 360 0.75 -25.62 -1.71
N PRO A 361 0.74 -26.96 -1.73
CA PRO A 361 1.92 -27.74 -2.06
C PRO A 361 2.51 -27.35 -3.44
N GLY A 362 3.80 -27.02 -3.44
CA GLY A 362 4.55 -26.60 -4.63
C GLY A 362 4.56 -25.10 -4.90
N GLU A 363 3.93 -24.30 -4.04
CA GLU A 363 3.95 -22.84 -4.11
C GLU A 363 5.32 -22.26 -3.69
N THR A 364 5.84 -21.32 -4.46
CA THR A 364 7.15 -20.74 -4.21
C THR A 364 7.09 -19.62 -3.19
N ILE A 365 7.86 -19.79 -2.12
CA ILE A 365 8.21 -18.72 -1.18
C ILE A 365 9.58 -18.16 -1.59
N ASN A 366 9.79 -16.86 -1.41
CA ASN A 366 11.07 -16.21 -1.74
C ASN A 366 12.25 -16.88 -1.00
N THR A 367 13.41 -16.90 -1.65
CA THR A 367 14.60 -17.61 -1.16
C THR A 367 15.02 -17.19 0.25
N PRO A 368 15.10 -15.88 0.60
CA PRO A 368 15.44 -15.44 1.95
C PRO A 368 14.48 -16.00 3.02
N LEU A 369 13.18 -15.91 2.79
CA LEU A 369 12.18 -16.42 3.73
C LEU A 369 12.23 -17.94 3.82
N ARG A 370 12.42 -18.66 2.71
CA ARG A 370 12.59 -20.12 2.72
C ARG A 370 13.79 -20.55 3.55
N GLY A 371 14.92 -19.84 3.44
CA GLY A 371 16.12 -20.10 4.25
C GLY A 371 15.85 -19.91 5.75
N THR A 372 15.17 -18.80 6.09
CA THR A 372 14.72 -18.50 7.47
C THR A 372 13.80 -19.59 8.02
N LEU A 373 12.75 -19.96 7.29
CA LEU A 373 11.81 -21.00 7.74
C LEU A 373 12.50 -22.37 7.87
N GLY A 374 13.48 -22.65 7.02
CA GLY A 374 14.31 -23.85 7.11
C GLY A 374 15.18 -23.88 8.37
N SER A 375 15.70 -22.73 8.82
CA SER A 375 16.50 -22.68 10.03
C SER A 375 15.69 -23.00 11.28
N PHE A 376 14.41 -22.63 11.32
CA PHE A 376 13.54 -22.96 12.45
C PHE A 376 13.32 -24.46 12.64
N ALA A 377 13.47 -25.28 11.59
CA ALA A 377 13.37 -26.73 11.67
C ALA A 377 14.64 -27.42 12.20
N ILE A 378 15.74 -26.69 12.39
CA ILE A 378 17.00 -27.23 12.93
C ILE A 378 16.79 -27.63 14.41
N PRO A 379 17.26 -28.81 14.87
CA PRO A 379 17.15 -29.17 16.28
C PRO A 379 17.92 -28.20 17.18
N GLU A 380 17.38 -27.93 18.38
CA GLU A 380 17.89 -26.91 19.32
C GLU A 380 19.40 -27.02 19.61
N LEU A 381 19.92 -28.24 19.76
CA LEU A 381 21.36 -28.46 19.99
C LEU A 381 22.23 -27.96 18.84
N PHE A 382 21.77 -28.12 17.60
CA PHE A 382 22.47 -27.63 16.42
C PHE A 382 22.31 -26.12 16.26
N LYS A 383 21.14 -25.55 16.58
CA LYS A 383 20.96 -24.08 16.60
C LYS A 383 21.92 -23.41 17.57
N ARG A 384 22.05 -23.94 18.79
CA ARG A 384 23.00 -23.44 19.80
C ARG A 384 24.45 -23.51 19.31
N PHE A 385 24.81 -24.61 18.66
CA PHE A 385 26.14 -24.76 18.09
C PHE A 385 26.41 -23.77 16.94
N LEU A 386 25.45 -23.59 16.03
CA LEU A 386 25.53 -22.62 14.94
C LEU A 386 25.56 -21.19 15.48
N GLY A 387 24.71 -20.84 16.44
CA GLY A 387 24.73 -19.53 17.11
C GLY A 387 26.07 -19.24 17.79
N TRP A 388 26.71 -20.26 18.38
CA TRP A 388 28.07 -20.12 18.92
C TRP A 388 29.12 -19.88 17.82
N ILE A 389 29.04 -20.61 16.69
CA ILE A 389 29.94 -20.40 15.53
C ILE A 389 29.81 -19.00 14.94
N TYR A 390 28.57 -18.53 14.76
CA TYR A 390 28.31 -17.27 14.08
C TYR A 390 28.34 -16.04 15.01
N ARG A 391 28.50 -16.23 16.33
CA ARG A 391 28.47 -15.15 17.32
C ARG A 391 29.31 -13.93 16.96
N ASP A 392 30.51 -14.17 16.42
CA ASP A 392 31.48 -13.11 16.13
C ASP A 392 31.46 -12.65 14.66
N THR A 393 30.92 -13.47 13.75
CA THR A 393 30.94 -13.21 12.30
C THR A 393 29.61 -12.69 11.76
N ASP A 394 28.50 -13.15 12.33
CA ASP A 394 27.15 -12.67 12.06
C ASP A 394 26.34 -12.71 13.37
N PRO A 395 26.53 -11.70 14.25
CA PRO A 395 25.86 -11.64 15.54
C PRO A 395 24.33 -11.59 15.42
N PHE A 396 23.81 -11.07 14.30
CA PHE A 396 22.37 -11.01 14.04
C PHE A 396 21.82 -12.40 13.71
N TYR A 397 22.48 -13.15 12.82
CA TYR A 397 22.11 -14.54 12.55
C TYR A 397 22.20 -15.40 13.82
N ALA A 398 23.24 -15.21 14.62
CA ALA A 398 23.45 -15.98 15.85
C ALA A 398 22.31 -15.87 16.88
N VAL A 399 21.59 -14.75 16.91
CA VAL A 399 20.46 -14.53 17.83
C VAL A 399 19.08 -14.81 17.21
N THR A 400 19.03 -15.12 15.91
CA THR A 400 17.77 -15.33 15.16
C THR A 400 17.55 -16.77 14.69
N ILE A 401 18.58 -17.63 14.76
CA ILE A 401 18.54 -19.03 14.29
C ILE A 401 17.73 -19.99 15.18
#